data_AF-A0A5N6T7Q6-F1
#
_entry.id   AF-A0A5N6T7Q6-F1
#
_cell.length_a   1.000
_cell.length_b   1.000
_cell.length_c   1.000
_cell.angle_alpha   90.00
_cell.angle_beta   90.00
_cell.angle_gamma   90.00
#
_symmetry.space_group_name_H-M   'P 1'
#
loop_
_entity.id
_entity.type
_entity.pdbx_description
1 polymer ?
#
loop_
_entity_poly.entity_id
_entity_poly.type
_entity_poly.pdbx_seq_one_letter_code
_entity_poly.pdbx_strand_id
1 'polypeptide(L)'
;MARDIFRNIVYADITMFAQEMTPGATICAEHPDLTKFESTRPFLEEKYDVVFCGGAVSKTHPREGYRDECEASRLTSSELVFALNRLKSGGSLVLLLHRVESWDTVCLLHAFDQFSDIQLFKHQTYHALKSSFYLVAKNIDLEHNTAKLSLRYWKDLWKYLTFKNFENVVPLSSSLYEPKSEIIGQLRDEFGSRFIELAQTIWMVQTQALRNADFT
;
A
#
# COMPACT_ATOMS: atom_id res chain seq x y z
N MET A 1 1.59 -24.12 -25.17
CA MET A 1 2.58 -23.12 -24.70
C MET A 1 2.20 -22.40 -23.38
N ALA A 2 1.04 -22.68 -22.75
CA ALA A 2 0.64 -22.03 -21.48
C ALA A 2 0.58 -22.99 -20.27
N ARG A 3 1.16 -24.20 -20.39
CA ARG A 3 1.12 -25.23 -19.34
C ARG A 3 2.32 -25.23 -18.39
N ASP A 4 3.38 -24.50 -18.72
CA ASP A 4 4.60 -24.39 -17.89
C ASP A 4 4.79 -22.98 -17.32
N ILE A 5 3.69 -22.27 -17.01
CA ILE A 5 3.78 -21.09 -16.16
C ILE A 5 3.96 -21.64 -14.74
N PHE A 6 5.18 -21.60 -14.22
CA PHE A 6 5.52 -21.97 -12.85
C PHE A 6 4.53 -21.31 -11.88
N ARG A 7 3.70 -22.12 -11.20
CA ARG A 7 2.68 -21.66 -10.25
C ARG A 7 3.08 -22.06 -8.84
N ASN A 8 4.07 -21.36 -8.27
CA ASN A 8 4.25 -21.35 -6.82
C ASN A 8 3.20 -20.42 -6.22
N ILE A 9 2.01 -20.96 -5.96
CA ILE A 9 0.92 -20.21 -5.33
C ILE A 9 0.97 -20.48 -3.82
N VAL A 10 1.10 -19.41 -3.04
CA VAL A 10 0.97 -19.45 -1.59
C VAL A 10 -0.33 -18.76 -1.22
N TYR A 11 -1.22 -19.50 -0.55
CA TYR A 11 -2.44 -18.94 0.02
C TYR A 11 -2.14 -18.57 1.48
N ALA A 12 -2.13 -17.26 1.78
CA ALA A 12 -1.88 -16.75 3.11
C ALA A 12 -2.53 -15.37 3.31
N ASP A 13 -2.80 -15.01 4.57
CA ASP A 13 -3.07 -13.62 4.93
C ASP A 13 -1.74 -12.86 4.99
N ILE A 14 -1.48 -12.01 3.99
CA ILE A 14 -0.23 -11.28 3.89
C ILE A 14 0.02 -10.35 5.08
N THR A 15 -1.05 -9.93 5.78
CA THR A 15 -0.96 -9.07 6.96
C THR A 15 -0.47 -9.82 8.20
N MET A 16 -0.33 -11.14 8.14
CA MET A 16 0.08 -11.99 9.25
C MET A 16 1.54 -12.42 9.18
N PHE A 17 2.31 -12.06 8.14
CA PHE A 17 3.74 -12.33 8.07
C PHE A 17 4.56 -11.37 8.94
N ALA A 18 4.50 -11.54 10.26
CA ALA A 18 5.19 -10.69 11.22
C ALA A 18 6.72 -10.66 10.99
N GLN A 19 7.31 -11.78 10.56
CA GLN A 19 8.75 -11.83 10.26
C GLN A 19 9.16 -11.03 9.02
N GLU A 20 8.23 -10.70 8.11
CA GLU A 20 8.54 -9.80 6.99
C GLU A 20 8.60 -8.33 7.46
N MET A 21 7.81 -7.99 8.49
CA MET A 21 7.66 -6.63 9.01
C MET A 21 8.69 -6.32 10.09
N THR A 22 8.79 -7.21 11.08
CA THR A 22 9.62 -7.07 12.27
C THR A 22 10.42 -8.35 12.51
N PRO A 23 11.47 -8.61 11.70
CA PRO A 23 12.29 -9.81 11.85
C PRO A 23 12.84 -9.95 13.27
N GLY A 24 12.67 -11.13 13.88
CA GLY A 24 13.15 -11.44 15.23
C GLY A 24 12.36 -10.82 16.38
N ALA A 25 11.29 -10.06 16.11
CA ALA A 25 10.42 -9.56 17.18
C ALA A 25 9.57 -10.71 17.77
N THR A 26 9.39 -10.68 19.09
CA THR A 26 8.43 -11.55 19.79
C THR A 26 7.08 -10.85 19.82
N ILE A 27 6.01 -11.61 19.63
CA ILE A 27 4.64 -11.10 19.66
C ILE A 27 4.09 -11.28 21.09
N CYS A 28 3.40 -10.26 21.59
CA CYS A 28 2.67 -10.31 22.87
C CYS A 28 1.77 -11.56 22.99
N ALA A 29 1.88 -12.27 24.12
CA ALA A 29 1.18 -13.53 24.35
C ALA A 29 -0.34 -13.36 24.44
N GLU A 30 -0.79 -12.15 24.79
CA GLU A 30 -2.19 -11.77 24.94
C GLU A 30 -2.83 -11.34 23.60
N HIS A 31 -2.06 -11.29 22.50
CA HIS A 31 -2.59 -10.88 21.20
C HIS A 31 -3.61 -11.91 20.67
N PRO A 32 -4.83 -11.51 20.27
CA PRO A 32 -5.90 -12.45 19.87
C PRO A 32 -5.52 -13.33 18.67
N ASP A 33 -4.72 -12.78 17.76
CA ASP A 33 -4.21 -13.50 16.58
C ASP A 33 -2.82 -14.14 16.78
N LEU A 34 -2.33 -14.33 18.02
CA LEU A 34 -0.98 -14.85 18.28
C LEU A 34 -0.63 -16.10 17.44
N THR A 35 -1.56 -17.07 17.37
CA THR A 35 -1.37 -18.33 16.64
C THR A 35 -1.52 -18.21 15.13
N LYS A 36 -2.03 -17.09 14.62
CA LYS A 36 -2.23 -16.82 13.19
C LYS A 36 -1.04 -16.11 12.55
N PHE A 37 -0.10 -15.58 13.34
CA PHE A 37 1.09 -14.95 12.79
C PHE A 37 2.05 -15.98 12.20
N GLU A 38 2.46 -15.72 10.96
CA GLU A 38 3.38 -16.54 10.21
C GLU A 38 4.82 -16.16 10.53
N SER A 39 5.61 -17.19 10.86
CA SER A 39 7.05 -17.07 11.13
C SER A 39 7.91 -17.21 9.87
N THR A 40 7.30 -17.55 8.74
CA THR A 40 8.00 -17.72 7.47
C THR A 40 8.12 -16.40 6.72
N ARG A 41 9.10 -16.33 5.81
CA ARG A 41 9.27 -15.21 4.87
C ARG A 41 9.26 -15.76 3.45
N PRO A 42 8.08 -15.93 2.84
CA PRO A 42 8.00 -16.57 1.54
C PRO A 42 8.77 -15.77 0.49
N PHE A 43 9.35 -16.50 -0.46
CA PHE A 43 10.07 -15.95 -1.61
C PHE A 43 11.25 -15.03 -1.26
N LEU A 44 11.87 -15.16 -0.08
CA LEU A 44 12.90 -14.23 0.42
C LEU A 44 14.04 -13.96 -0.57
N GLU A 45 14.49 -15.01 -1.26
CA GLU A 45 15.59 -14.96 -2.21
C GLU A 45 15.15 -14.57 -3.64
N GLU A 46 13.85 -14.44 -3.88
CA GLU A 46 13.30 -14.16 -5.20
C GLU A 46 13.25 -12.66 -5.50
N LYS A 47 13.50 -12.32 -6.77
CA LYS A 47 13.42 -10.95 -7.28
C LYS A 47 12.62 -10.90 -8.57
N TYR A 48 11.65 -10.00 -8.61
CA TYR A 48 10.69 -9.86 -9.71
C TYR A 48 10.89 -8.54 -10.46
N ASP A 49 10.69 -8.58 -11.78
CA ASP A 49 10.70 -7.40 -12.63
C ASP A 49 9.42 -6.57 -12.48
N VAL A 50 8.30 -7.24 -12.20
CA VAL A 50 6.98 -6.63 -12.02
C VAL A 50 6.26 -7.25 -10.83
N VAL A 51 5.70 -6.42 -9.96
CA VAL A 51 4.84 -6.84 -8.85
C VAL A 51 3.46 -6.20 -8.98
N PHE A 52 2.41 -6.99 -8.69
CA PHE A 52 1.03 -6.53 -8.62
C PHE A 52 0.52 -6.63 -7.19
N CYS A 53 0.03 -5.52 -6.66
CA CYS A 53 -0.62 -5.40 -5.36
C CYS A 53 -2.08 -5.02 -5.62
N GLY A 54 -2.96 -6.02 -5.53
CA GLY A 54 -4.37 -5.91 -5.91
C GLY A 54 -5.34 -6.21 -4.78
N GLY A 55 -4.83 -6.36 -3.56
CA GLY A 55 -5.62 -6.62 -2.38
C GLY A 55 -6.56 -5.46 -2.06
N ALA A 56 -7.78 -5.81 -1.66
CA ALA A 56 -8.71 -4.84 -1.10
C ALA A 56 -9.50 -5.49 0.03
N VAL A 57 -9.77 -4.71 1.07
CA VAL A 57 -10.57 -5.17 2.19
C VAL A 57 -12.04 -5.29 1.78
N SER A 58 -12.58 -6.51 1.81
CA SER A 58 -14.01 -6.74 1.68
C SER A 58 -14.73 -6.55 3.02
N LYS A 59 -15.89 -5.91 3.02
CA LYS A 59 -16.76 -5.78 4.22
C LYS A 59 -17.25 -7.12 4.75
N THR A 60 -17.29 -8.16 3.92
CA THR A 60 -17.82 -9.49 4.28
C THR A 60 -16.77 -10.43 4.85
N HIS A 61 -15.49 -10.04 4.85
CA HIS A 61 -14.42 -10.89 5.37
C HIS A 61 -14.41 -10.86 6.91
N PRO A 62 -14.58 -12.01 7.60
CA PRO A 62 -14.49 -12.08 9.06
C PRO A 62 -13.12 -11.66 9.55
N ARG A 63 -13.06 -10.87 10.62
CA ARG A 63 -11.81 -10.43 11.24
C ARG A 63 -12.01 -10.14 12.72
N GLU A 64 -10.92 -10.06 13.45
CA GLU A 64 -10.92 -9.59 14.84
C GLU A 64 -11.22 -8.10 14.91
N GLY A 65 -12.00 -7.67 15.91
CA GLY A 65 -12.48 -6.28 16.01
C GLY A 65 -11.37 -5.23 16.08
N TYR A 66 -10.19 -5.57 16.59
CA TYR A 66 -9.04 -4.65 16.62
C TYR A 66 -8.57 -4.24 15.21
N ARG A 67 -8.90 -5.03 14.18
CA ARG A 67 -8.52 -4.81 12.77
C ARG A 67 -9.51 -3.93 12.03
N ASP A 68 -10.73 -3.73 12.53
CA ASP A 68 -11.84 -3.13 11.77
C ASP A 68 -11.51 -1.75 11.19
N GLU A 69 -10.82 -0.90 11.96
CA GLU A 69 -10.48 0.46 11.56
C GLU A 69 -9.16 0.58 10.80
N CYS A 70 -8.28 -0.42 10.90
CA CYS A 70 -6.90 -0.33 10.41
C CYS A 70 -6.53 -1.34 9.32
N GLU A 71 -7.42 -2.29 9.01
CA GLU A 71 -7.09 -3.42 8.14
C GLU A 71 -6.69 -2.98 6.73
N ALA A 72 -7.34 -1.94 6.19
CA ALA A 72 -6.97 -1.41 4.87
C ALA A 72 -5.52 -0.92 4.86
N SER A 73 -5.12 -0.17 5.89
CA SER A 73 -3.75 0.32 6.03
C SER A 73 -2.76 -0.82 6.31
N ARG A 74 -3.12 -1.81 7.15
CA ARG A 74 -2.31 -3.01 7.37
C ARG A 74 -2.08 -3.79 6.09
N LEU A 75 -3.12 -3.98 5.27
CA LEU A 75 -3.05 -4.65 3.99
C LEU A 75 -2.13 -3.90 3.02
N THR A 76 -2.37 -2.62 2.79
CA THR A 76 -1.55 -1.79 1.90
C THR A 76 -0.07 -1.77 2.34
N SER A 77 0.21 -1.57 3.64
CA SER A 77 1.58 -1.64 4.15
C SER A 77 2.22 -3.00 3.90
N SER A 78 1.45 -4.08 4.06
CA SER A 78 1.97 -5.42 3.81
C SER A 78 2.29 -5.66 2.35
N GLU A 79 1.38 -5.32 1.45
CA GLU A 79 1.58 -5.43 0.02
C GLU A 79 2.81 -4.63 -0.44
N LEU A 80 2.97 -3.39 0.05
CA LEU A 80 4.12 -2.54 -0.26
C LEU A 80 5.44 -3.11 0.25
N VAL A 81 5.49 -3.61 1.48
CA VAL A 81 6.70 -4.22 2.06
C VAL A 81 7.11 -5.45 1.27
N PHE A 82 6.15 -6.34 0.96
CA PHE A 82 6.42 -7.51 0.13
C PHE A 82 6.89 -7.12 -1.27
N ALA A 83 6.21 -6.17 -1.89
CA ALA A 83 6.56 -5.71 -3.23
C ALA A 83 7.98 -5.15 -3.28
N LEU A 84 8.31 -4.15 -2.45
CA LEU A 84 9.63 -3.52 -2.52
C LEU A 84 10.76 -4.47 -2.08
N ASN A 85 10.52 -5.37 -1.12
CA ASN A 85 11.56 -6.33 -0.72
C ASN A 85 11.83 -7.38 -1.80
N ARG A 86 10.89 -7.64 -2.72
CA ARG A 86 11.01 -8.65 -3.78
C ARG A 86 11.12 -8.06 -5.18
N LEU A 87 11.12 -6.75 -5.32
CA LEU A 87 11.34 -6.10 -6.61
C LEU A 87 12.85 -6.07 -6.93
N LYS A 88 13.19 -6.20 -8.21
CA LYS A 88 14.52 -5.81 -8.71
C LYS A 88 14.63 -4.28 -8.75
N SER A 89 15.83 -3.75 -8.56
CA SER A 89 16.06 -2.32 -8.81
C SER A 89 15.76 -2.00 -10.29
N GLY A 90 15.05 -0.90 -10.54
CA GLY A 90 14.50 -0.55 -11.86
C GLY A 90 13.21 -1.29 -12.23
N GLY A 91 12.68 -2.17 -11.36
CA GLY A 91 11.43 -2.88 -11.59
C GLY A 91 10.19 -1.99 -11.55
N SER A 92 9.03 -2.61 -11.78
CA SER A 92 7.72 -1.93 -11.81
C SER A 92 6.73 -2.49 -10.78
N LEU A 93 5.86 -1.62 -10.28
CA LEU A 93 4.78 -1.93 -9.35
C LEU A 93 3.45 -1.46 -9.94
N VAL A 94 2.42 -2.28 -9.82
CA VAL A 94 1.02 -1.89 -10.01
C VAL A 94 0.29 -2.06 -8.69
N LEU A 95 -0.25 -0.98 -8.13
CA LEU A 95 -0.88 -0.95 -6.82
C LEU A 95 -2.31 -0.43 -6.91
N LEU A 96 -3.26 -1.20 -6.38
CA LEU A 96 -4.64 -0.78 -6.20
C LEU A 96 -4.74 0.26 -5.07
N LEU A 97 -5.31 1.42 -5.37
CA LEU A 97 -5.53 2.52 -4.44
C LEU A 97 -6.99 2.99 -4.50
N HIS A 98 -7.41 3.76 -3.49
CA HIS A 98 -8.75 4.30 -3.37
C HIS A 98 -8.69 5.77 -2.97
N ARG A 99 -9.62 6.58 -3.48
CA ARG A 99 -9.75 8.02 -3.12
C ARG A 99 -8.44 8.77 -3.36
N VAL A 100 -8.21 9.16 -4.61
CA VAL A 100 -6.98 9.84 -5.05
C VAL A 100 -6.68 11.10 -4.25
N GLU A 101 -7.72 11.75 -3.73
CA GLU A 101 -7.68 12.96 -2.89
C GLU A 101 -7.41 12.72 -1.41
N SER A 102 -7.45 11.46 -0.95
CA SER A 102 -7.21 11.16 0.46
C SER A 102 -5.77 11.43 0.83
N TRP A 103 -5.55 12.00 2.02
CA TRP A 103 -4.22 12.40 2.51
C TRP A 103 -3.18 11.27 2.39
N ASP A 104 -3.51 10.08 2.89
CA ASP A 104 -2.62 8.91 2.82
C ASP A 104 -2.23 8.55 1.39
N THR A 105 -3.18 8.65 0.46
CA THR A 105 -2.94 8.37 -0.96
C THR A 105 -2.06 9.45 -1.58
N VAL A 106 -2.30 10.72 -1.28
CA VAL A 106 -1.46 11.84 -1.78
C VAL A 106 -0.02 11.69 -1.29
N CYS A 107 0.19 11.40 0.00
CA CYS A 107 1.53 11.19 0.54
C CYS A 107 2.22 9.96 -0.06
N LEU A 108 1.48 8.86 -0.30
CA LEU A 108 2.03 7.68 -0.98
C LEU A 108 2.45 8.03 -2.42
N LEU A 109 1.61 8.73 -3.17
CA LEU A 109 1.93 9.16 -4.54
C LEU A 109 3.16 10.07 -4.55
N HIS A 110 3.21 11.04 -3.64
CA HIS A 110 4.38 11.91 -3.50
C HIS A 110 5.64 11.11 -3.22
N ALA A 111 5.59 10.16 -2.28
CA ALA A 111 6.74 9.32 -1.96
C ALA A 111 7.23 8.56 -3.21
N PHE A 112 6.34 7.90 -3.95
CA PHE A 112 6.72 7.17 -5.17
C PHE A 112 7.23 8.09 -6.28
N ASP A 113 6.71 9.30 -6.43
CA ASP A 113 7.19 10.29 -7.41
C ASP A 113 8.67 10.66 -7.16
N GLN A 114 9.16 10.54 -5.93
CA GLN A 114 10.57 10.81 -5.59
C GLN A 114 11.55 9.72 -6.04
N PHE A 115 11.09 8.49 -6.28
CA PHE A 115 11.98 7.35 -6.56
C PHE A 115 11.50 6.45 -7.71
N SER A 116 10.52 6.90 -8.49
CA SER A 116 9.98 6.13 -9.62
C SER A 116 9.22 7.02 -10.61
N ASP A 117 9.05 6.52 -11.83
CA ASP A 117 8.18 7.14 -12.82
C ASP A 117 6.73 6.68 -12.59
N ILE A 118 5.88 7.58 -12.08
CA ILE A 118 4.49 7.25 -11.75
C ILE A 118 3.48 7.72 -12.78
N GLN A 119 2.44 6.92 -12.95
CA GLN A 119 1.21 7.26 -13.67
C GLN A 119 0.01 6.65 -12.95
N LEU A 120 -1.16 7.27 -13.07
CA LEU A 120 -2.41 6.73 -12.54
C LEU A 120 -3.28 6.15 -13.66
N PHE A 121 -3.91 5.02 -13.38
CA PHE A 121 -4.77 4.33 -14.33
C PHE A 121 -6.13 4.03 -13.72
N LYS A 122 -7.20 4.41 -14.41
CA LYS A 122 -8.57 4.02 -14.09
C LYS A 122 -9.28 3.60 -15.37
N HIS A 123 -9.83 2.39 -15.33
CA HIS A 123 -10.57 1.87 -16.47
C HIS A 123 -11.86 2.67 -16.71
N GLN A 124 -12.15 3.00 -17.97
CA GLN A 124 -13.28 3.89 -18.34
C GLN A 124 -14.65 3.27 -18.05
N THR A 125 -14.75 1.94 -18.13
CA THR A 125 -16.00 1.18 -17.90
C THR A 125 -16.02 0.43 -16.56
N TYR A 126 -15.10 -0.51 -16.36
CA TYR A 126 -15.03 -1.31 -15.14
C TYR A 126 -14.58 -0.50 -13.93
N HIS A 127 -15.32 -0.63 -12.83
CA HIS A 127 -15.09 0.08 -11.58
C HIS A 127 -15.01 1.62 -11.75
N ALA A 128 -15.53 2.17 -12.84
CA ALA A 128 -15.46 3.60 -13.13
C ALA A 128 -16.20 4.43 -12.06
N LEU A 129 -17.31 3.91 -11.52
CA LEU A 129 -18.07 4.53 -10.42
C LEU A 129 -17.36 4.50 -9.07
N LYS A 130 -16.48 3.51 -8.85
CA LYS A 130 -15.81 3.32 -7.56
C LYS A 130 -14.67 4.31 -7.43
N SER A 131 -14.27 4.63 -6.19
CA SER A 131 -13.09 5.45 -5.91
C SER A 131 -11.76 4.73 -6.18
N SER A 132 -11.79 3.46 -6.60
CA SER A 132 -10.61 2.65 -6.88
C SER A 132 -9.93 3.05 -8.18
N PHE A 133 -8.61 3.01 -8.19
CA PHE A 133 -7.74 3.21 -9.35
C PHE A 133 -6.40 2.51 -9.11
N TYR A 134 -5.52 2.49 -10.10
CA TYR A 134 -4.20 1.90 -9.99
C TYR A 134 -3.12 2.97 -10.06
N LEU A 135 -2.18 2.93 -9.12
CA LEU A 135 -0.85 3.49 -9.32
C LEU A 135 -0.05 2.50 -10.17
N VAL A 136 0.60 2.99 -11.22
CA VAL A 136 1.63 2.25 -11.96
C VAL A 136 2.94 3.01 -11.79
N ALA A 137 3.87 2.43 -11.03
CA ALA A 137 5.19 2.97 -10.79
C ALA A 137 6.23 2.14 -11.57
N LYS A 138 7.08 2.80 -12.35
CA LYS A 138 8.12 2.17 -13.18
C LYS A 138 9.50 2.66 -12.76
N ASN A 139 10.54 1.92 -13.14
CA ASN A 139 11.93 2.31 -12.90
C ASN A 139 12.20 2.62 -11.42
N ILE A 140 11.64 1.80 -10.52
CA ILE A 140 11.71 2.04 -9.07
C ILE A 140 13.18 1.94 -8.62
N ASP A 141 13.71 3.04 -8.10
CA ASP A 141 15.03 3.08 -7.47
C ASP A 141 14.91 2.71 -5.98
N LEU A 142 15.15 1.43 -5.68
CA LEU A 142 15.13 0.90 -4.32
C LEU A 142 16.28 1.43 -3.45
N GLU A 143 17.34 1.96 -4.07
CA GLU A 143 18.49 2.50 -3.36
C GLU A 143 18.28 3.96 -2.93
N HIS A 144 17.29 4.64 -3.51
CA HIS A 144 16.91 6.00 -3.15
C HIS A 144 16.52 6.10 -1.67
N ASN A 145 16.93 7.19 -1.01
CA ASN A 145 16.70 7.37 0.42
C ASN A 145 15.19 7.37 0.77
N THR A 146 14.36 8.01 -0.05
CA THR A 146 12.90 8.01 0.14
C THR A 146 12.31 6.60 0.05
N ALA A 147 12.81 5.74 -0.85
CA ALA A 147 12.33 4.36 -0.96
C ALA A 147 12.63 3.57 0.33
N LYS A 148 13.87 3.70 0.85
CA LYS A 148 14.30 3.05 2.10
C LYS A 148 13.51 3.56 3.31
N LEU A 149 13.29 4.88 3.39
CA LEU A 149 12.50 5.50 4.47
C LEU A 149 11.03 5.08 4.39
N SER A 150 10.43 5.05 3.21
CA SER A 150 9.05 4.57 3.00
C SER A 150 8.90 3.11 3.38
N LEU A 151 9.83 2.24 2.97
CA LEU A 151 9.81 0.83 3.34
C LEU A 151 9.86 0.64 4.86
N ARG A 152 10.75 1.36 5.54
CA ARG A 152 10.82 1.35 7.01
C ARG A 152 9.51 1.86 7.63
N TYR A 153 9.00 2.97 7.12
CA TYR A 153 7.75 3.56 7.59
C TYR A 153 6.58 2.58 7.49
N TRP A 154 6.41 1.86 6.38
CA TRP A 154 5.31 0.91 6.23
C TRP A 154 5.44 -0.31 7.16
N LYS A 155 6.67 -0.76 7.46
CA LYS A 155 6.92 -1.78 8.49
C LYS A 155 6.51 -1.28 9.88
N ASP A 156 6.92 -0.07 10.22
CA ASP A 156 6.60 0.55 11.51
C ASP A 156 5.09 0.85 11.62
N LEU A 157 4.43 1.25 10.52
CA LEU A 157 2.99 1.46 10.43
C LEU A 157 2.22 0.17 10.66
N TRP A 158 2.60 -0.91 9.96
CA TRP A 158 2.01 -2.22 10.21
C TRP A 158 2.18 -2.64 11.67
N LYS A 159 3.37 -2.45 12.26
CA LYS A 159 3.66 -2.82 13.65
C LYS A 159 2.75 -2.05 14.60
N TYR A 160 2.68 -0.73 14.48
CA TYR A 160 1.82 0.11 15.29
C TYR A 160 0.36 -0.30 15.17
N LEU A 161 -0.17 -0.43 13.95
CA LEU A 161 -1.57 -0.77 13.73
C LEU A 161 -1.95 -2.17 14.23
N THR A 162 -0.98 -3.09 14.26
CA THR A 162 -1.18 -4.46 14.75
C THR A 162 -1.14 -4.51 16.28
N PHE A 163 -0.21 -3.80 16.92
CA PHE A 163 0.10 -4.00 18.34
C PHE A 163 -0.28 -2.84 19.28
N LYS A 164 -0.72 -1.67 18.78
CA LYS A 164 -1.00 -0.47 19.61
C LYS A 164 -1.97 -0.69 20.79
N ASN A 165 -2.82 -1.70 20.73
CA ASN A 165 -3.80 -2.02 21.77
C ASN A 165 -3.31 -3.11 22.75
N PHE A 166 -2.15 -3.71 22.49
CA PHE A 166 -1.64 -4.89 23.20
C PHE A 166 -0.22 -4.68 23.75
N GLU A 167 0.55 -3.78 23.14
CA GLU A 167 1.92 -3.47 23.52
C GLU A 167 2.11 -1.95 23.62
N ASN A 168 3.11 -1.52 24.39
CA ASN A 168 3.53 -0.11 24.43
C ASN A 168 4.31 0.25 23.17
N VAL A 169 3.62 0.36 22.04
CA VAL A 169 4.20 0.78 20.77
C VAL A 169 4.11 2.30 20.66
N VAL A 170 5.25 2.93 20.40
CA VAL A 170 5.31 4.38 20.18
C VAL A 170 4.49 4.73 18.93
N PRO A 171 3.54 5.69 19.02
CA PRO A 171 2.84 6.19 17.84
C PRO A 171 3.84 6.69 16.80
N LEU A 172 3.55 6.44 15.52
CA LEU A 172 4.43 6.93 14.46
C LEU A 172 4.44 8.45 14.45
N SER A 173 5.55 9.05 14.88
CA SER A 173 5.88 10.44 14.61
C SER A 173 6.50 10.56 13.21
N SER A 174 5.86 10.03 12.17
CA SER A 174 6.40 10.20 10.83
C SER A 174 5.95 11.54 10.27
N SER A 175 6.88 12.49 10.17
CA SER A 175 6.70 13.75 9.46
C SER A 175 6.31 13.59 7.98
N LEU A 176 6.36 12.38 7.42
CA LEU A 176 5.99 12.11 6.03
C LEU A 176 4.46 12.05 5.81
N TYR A 177 3.68 11.74 6.85
CA TYR A 177 2.24 11.44 6.74
C TYR A 177 1.37 12.09 7.83
N GLU A 178 1.95 12.84 8.77
CA GLU A 178 1.15 13.61 9.73
C GLU A 178 0.80 14.99 9.12
N PRO A 179 -0.48 15.37 9.00
CA PRO A 179 -0.88 16.62 8.37
C PRO A 179 -0.60 17.82 9.28
N LYS A 180 0.67 18.26 9.33
CA LYS A 180 1.08 19.54 9.94
C LYS A 180 1.13 20.63 8.89
N SER A 181 0.88 21.87 9.29
CA SER A 181 0.84 23.04 8.40
C SER A 181 2.07 23.16 7.51
N GLU A 182 3.26 22.89 8.05
CA GLU A 182 4.53 22.98 7.34
C GLU A 182 4.65 21.88 6.28
N ILE A 183 4.28 20.65 6.63
CA ILE A 183 4.33 19.48 5.73
C ILE A 183 3.32 19.65 4.59
N ILE A 184 2.11 20.13 4.89
CA ILE A 184 1.10 20.42 3.88
C ILE A 184 1.59 21.52 2.92
N GLY A 185 2.19 22.58 3.45
CA GLY A 185 2.77 23.66 2.65
C GLY A 185 3.85 23.14 1.71
N GLN A 186 4.80 22.36 2.24
CA GLN A 186 5.87 21.75 1.46
C GLN A 186 5.34 20.81 0.38
N LEU A 187 4.44 19.90 0.73
CA LEU A 187 3.85 18.95 -0.23
C LEU A 187 3.05 19.66 -1.32
N ARG A 188 2.32 20.72 -0.98
CA ARG A 188 1.62 21.56 -1.98
C ARG A 188 2.61 22.19 -2.94
N ASP A 189 3.70 22.75 -2.42
CA ASP A 189 4.66 23.52 -3.21
C ASP A 189 5.54 22.60 -4.09
N GLU A 190 5.89 21.40 -3.60
CA GLU A 190 6.73 20.43 -4.31
C GLU A 190 5.93 19.53 -5.27
N PHE A 191 4.76 19.05 -4.86
CA PHE A 191 4.03 18.00 -5.56
C PHE A 191 2.63 18.41 -6.02
N GLY A 192 2.08 19.56 -5.57
CA GLY A 192 0.70 19.95 -5.82
C GLY A 192 0.31 19.98 -7.31
N SER A 193 1.09 20.67 -8.14
CA SER A 193 0.83 20.74 -9.60
C SER A 193 0.92 19.36 -10.25
N ARG A 194 1.92 18.56 -9.86
CA ARG A 194 2.12 17.19 -10.36
C ARG A 194 0.99 16.26 -9.95
N PHE A 195 0.51 16.39 -8.71
CA PHE A 195 -0.65 15.65 -8.20
C PHE A 195 -1.91 15.96 -9.01
N ILE A 196 -2.19 17.23 -9.32
CA ILE A 196 -3.35 17.60 -10.14
C ILE A 196 -3.26 16.97 -11.54
N GLU A 197 -2.09 17.01 -12.17
CA GLU A 197 -1.85 16.37 -13.48
C GLU A 197 -2.17 14.87 -13.44
N LEU A 198 -1.66 14.16 -12.43
CA LEU A 198 -1.88 12.73 -12.23
C LEU A 198 -3.35 12.40 -11.94
N ALA A 199 -3.99 13.16 -11.04
CA ALA A 199 -5.34 12.90 -10.55
C ALA A 199 -6.44 13.28 -11.56
N GLN A 200 -6.16 14.20 -12.48
CA GLN A 200 -7.15 14.73 -13.43
C GLN A 200 -7.87 13.61 -14.20
N THR A 201 -7.12 12.65 -14.74
CA THR A 201 -7.71 11.53 -15.50
C THR A 201 -8.60 10.66 -14.61
N ILE A 202 -8.22 10.46 -13.35
CA ILE A 202 -8.99 9.67 -12.38
C ILE A 202 -10.33 10.34 -12.09
N TRP A 203 -10.31 11.65 -11.80
CA TRP A 203 -11.52 12.42 -11.54
C TRP A 203 -12.42 12.54 -12.76
N MET A 204 -11.85 12.72 -13.97
CA MET A 204 -12.63 12.79 -15.20
C MET A 204 -13.40 11.49 -15.46
N VAL A 205 -12.72 10.34 -15.39
CA VAL A 205 -13.34 9.04 -15.59
C VAL A 205 -14.44 8.78 -14.54
N GLN A 206 -14.14 9.06 -13.26
CA GLN A 206 -15.13 8.84 -12.20
C GLN A 206 -16.33 9.78 -12.33
N THR A 207 -16.11 11.06 -12.60
CA THR A 207 -17.17 12.05 -12.77
C THR A 207 -18.08 11.69 -13.94
N GLN A 208 -17.52 11.29 -15.07
CA GLN A 208 -18.30 10.88 -16.23
C GLN A 208 -19.14 9.64 -15.93
N ALA A 209 -18.58 8.66 -15.23
CA ALA A 209 -19.32 7.47 -14.82
C ALA A 209 -20.47 7.83 -13.85
N LEU A 210 -20.20 8.67 -12.85
CA LEU A 210 -21.20 9.11 -11.88
C LEU A 210 -22.35 9.87 -12.54
N ARG A 211 -22.07 10.74 -13.53
CA ARG A 211 -23.11 11.46 -14.29
C ARG A 211 -24.02 10.55 -15.11
N ASN A 212 -23.48 9.43 -15.58
CA ASN A 212 -24.20 8.46 -16.42
C ASN A 212 -24.83 7.32 -15.62
N ALA A 213 -24.67 7.31 -14.30
CA ALA A 213 -25.18 6.24 -13.47
C ALA A 213 -26.64 6.49 -13.12
N ASP A 214 -27.46 5.46 -13.33
CA ASP A 214 -28.82 5.44 -12.80
C ASP A 214 -28.75 5.06 -11.32
N PHE A 215 -28.78 6.07 -10.45
CA PHE A 215 -28.94 5.86 -9.01
C PHE A 215 -30.43 5.71 -8.70
N THR A 216 -30.95 4.51 -8.95
CA THR A 216 -32.28 4.07 -8.50
C THR A 216 -32.19 3.36 -7.16
#